data_AF-A0A925YZ99-F1
#
_entry.id   AF-A0A925YZ99-F1
#
_cell.length_a   1.000
_cell.length_b   1.000
_cell.length_c   1.000
_cell.angle_alpha   90.00
_cell.angle_beta   90.00
_cell.angle_gamma   90.00
#
_symmetry.space_group_name_H-M   'P 1'
#
loop_
_entity.id
_entity.type
_entity.pdbx_description
1 polymer ?
#
loop_
_entity_poly.entity_id
_entity_poly.type
_entity_poly.pdbx_seq_one_letter_code
_entity_poly.pdbx_strand_id
1 'polypeptide(L)'
;MSTSAERAKKLIELFSSIKPYDQILEEIKLDSDDILGVPKIPGAMSWTKDAQEDRIQFLKDKTGKDMPYLIGEKIFNEPESLRGNIEQYIGMTQIPTGIIGPLHIHGTLAQGDFYVPLATSEGALVASYNRGARATRMCGGIVSICLTESVQRAPVFKFKSLSEEGKFLAWILDKMEIFQEIVSKTSRYAKLHDMKINMEGNTCVLI
;
A
#
# COMPACT_ATOMS: atom_id res chain seq x y z
N MET A 1 -13.67 -11.26 -3.39
CA MET A 1 -14.56 -10.10 -3.62
C MET A 1 -14.96 -10.11 -5.08
N SER A 2 -16.24 -9.89 -5.41
CA SER A 2 -16.67 -9.75 -6.80
C SER A 2 -16.31 -8.36 -7.33
N THR A 3 -15.69 -8.30 -8.50
CA THR A 3 -15.36 -7.06 -9.22
C THR A 3 -16.39 -6.88 -10.34
N SER A 4 -17.00 -5.71 -10.45
CA SER A 4 -17.90 -5.43 -11.58
C SER A 4 -17.11 -5.41 -12.89
N ALA A 5 -17.76 -5.72 -14.01
CA ALA A 5 -17.12 -5.68 -15.32
C ALA A 5 -16.47 -4.32 -15.61
N GLU A 6 -17.11 -3.23 -15.16
CA GLU A 6 -16.58 -1.88 -15.32
C GLU A 6 -15.30 -1.64 -14.49
N ARG A 7 -15.25 -2.12 -13.25
CA ARG A 7 -14.05 -2.03 -12.41
C ARG A 7 -12.90 -2.86 -13.01
N ALA A 8 -13.19 -4.07 -13.48
CA ALA A 8 -12.20 -4.92 -14.14
C ALA A 8 -11.63 -4.24 -15.40
N LYS A 9 -12.50 -3.62 -16.22
CA LYS A 9 -12.08 -2.88 -17.41
C LYS A 9 -11.16 -1.70 -17.06
N LYS A 10 -11.51 -0.90 -16.04
CA LYS A 10 -10.69 0.22 -15.58
C LYS A 10 -9.29 -0.22 -15.11
N LEU A 11 -9.19 -1.38 -14.46
CA LEU A 11 -7.89 -1.93 -14.05
C LEU A 11 -7.04 -2.38 -15.23
N ILE A 12 -7.66 -3.05 -16.20
CA ILE A 12 -6.98 -3.44 -17.44
C ILE A 12 -6.52 -2.19 -18.18
N GLU A 13 -7.35 -1.15 -18.28
CA GLU A 13 -7.00 0.14 -18.87
C GLU A 13 -5.83 0.81 -18.12
N LEU A 14 -5.87 0.80 -16.77
CA LEU A 14 -4.79 1.33 -15.94
C LEU A 14 -3.46 0.62 -16.23
N PHE A 15 -3.43 -0.72 -16.23
CA PHE A 15 -2.21 -1.46 -16.54
C PHE A 15 -1.78 -1.29 -18.00
N SER A 16 -2.74 -1.28 -18.93
CA SER A 16 -2.51 -1.06 -20.36
C SER A 16 -1.91 0.31 -20.66
N SER A 17 -2.15 1.31 -19.80
CA SER A 17 -1.54 2.63 -19.92
C SER A 17 -0.03 2.63 -19.62
N ILE A 18 0.47 1.59 -18.93
CA ILE A 18 1.88 1.41 -18.60
C ILE A 18 2.55 0.49 -19.63
N LYS A 19 1.97 -0.68 -19.89
CA LYS A 19 2.40 -1.67 -20.89
C LYS A 19 1.20 -2.49 -21.37
N PRO A 20 1.20 -3.06 -22.59
CA PRO A 20 0.14 -3.96 -23.04
C PRO A 20 -0.14 -5.07 -22.01
N TYR A 21 -1.42 -5.30 -21.68
CA TYR A 21 -1.80 -6.18 -20.59
C TYR A 21 -1.28 -7.62 -20.77
N ASP A 22 -1.32 -8.16 -21.99
CA ASP A 22 -0.80 -9.50 -22.28
C ASP A 22 0.71 -9.62 -22.00
N GLN A 23 1.47 -8.56 -22.28
CA GLN A 23 2.89 -8.52 -21.96
C GLN A 23 3.13 -8.51 -20.45
N ILE A 24 2.32 -7.78 -19.68
CA ILE A 24 2.38 -7.80 -18.22
C ILE A 24 2.11 -9.22 -17.71
N LEU A 25 1.11 -9.92 -18.26
CA LEU A 25 0.78 -11.28 -17.85
C LEU A 25 1.90 -12.29 -18.16
N GLU A 26 2.63 -12.11 -19.26
CA GLU A 26 3.82 -12.93 -19.55
C GLU A 26 4.98 -12.61 -18.60
N GLU A 27 5.24 -11.32 -18.33
CA GLU A 27 6.35 -10.88 -17.47
C GLU A 27 6.20 -11.27 -16.00
N ILE A 28 4.97 -11.50 -15.51
CA ILE A 28 4.73 -11.85 -14.10
C ILE A 28 4.78 -13.36 -13.81
N LYS A 29 4.98 -14.21 -14.83
CA LYS A 29 5.05 -15.66 -14.62
C LYS A 29 6.34 -16.01 -13.87
N LEU A 30 6.19 -16.87 -12.86
CA LEU A 30 7.34 -17.48 -12.19
C LEU A 30 7.91 -18.56 -13.10
N ASP A 31 9.23 -18.52 -13.29
CA ASP A 31 9.99 -19.67 -13.75
C ASP A 31 10.38 -20.51 -12.52
N SER A 32 9.80 -21.70 -12.38
CA SER A 32 10.07 -22.59 -11.26
C SER A 32 11.48 -23.20 -11.29
N ASP A 33 12.14 -23.17 -12.45
CA ASP A 33 13.49 -23.68 -12.63
C ASP A 33 14.56 -22.59 -12.37
N ASP A 34 14.15 -21.32 -12.24
CA ASP A 34 15.03 -20.19 -11.90
C ASP A 34 15.28 -20.11 -10.38
N ILE A 35 16.24 -20.91 -9.91
CA ILE A 35 16.72 -20.85 -8.53
C ILE A 35 17.60 -19.61 -8.37
N LEU A 36 17.01 -18.53 -7.86
CA LEU A 36 17.74 -17.29 -7.61
C LEU A 36 18.69 -17.42 -6.41
N GLY A 37 19.95 -17.06 -6.63
CA GLY A 37 20.93 -16.90 -5.55
C GLY A 37 20.48 -15.81 -4.56
N VAL A 38 20.89 -15.92 -3.29
CA VAL A 38 20.44 -15.01 -2.22
C VAL A 38 21.53 -13.98 -1.89
N PRO A 39 21.35 -12.70 -2.25
CA PRO A 39 22.24 -11.65 -1.80
C PRO A 39 22.23 -11.56 -0.28
N LYS A 40 23.41 -11.47 0.33
CA LYS A 40 23.51 -11.33 1.78
C LYS A 40 23.45 -9.86 2.16
N ILE A 41 22.48 -9.51 2.99
CA ILE A 41 22.52 -8.25 3.74
C ILE A 41 23.75 -8.28 4.67
N PRO A 42 24.62 -7.26 4.66
CA PRO A 42 25.80 -7.22 5.52
C PRO A 42 25.48 -7.31 7.01
N GLY A 43 26.38 -7.95 7.76
CA GLY A 43 26.27 -8.06 9.22
C GLY A 43 24.94 -8.67 9.69
N ALA A 44 24.40 -9.67 8.97
CA ALA A 44 23.13 -10.30 9.30
C ALA A 44 23.05 -10.68 10.79
N MET A 45 21.95 -10.30 11.45
CA MET A 45 21.72 -10.47 12.90
C MET A 45 22.64 -9.66 13.84
N SER A 46 23.64 -8.95 13.33
CA SER A 46 24.50 -8.08 14.15
C SER A 46 23.85 -6.72 14.43
N TRP A 47 23.94 -6.30 15.69
CA TRP A 47 23.51 -4.99 16.20
C TRP A 47 24.68 -4.00 16.39
N THR A 48 25.90 -4.37 15.97
CA THR A 48 27.07 -3.50 16.09
C THR A 48 26.96 -2.27 15.19
N LYS A 49 27.67 -1.20 15.57
CA LYS A 49 27.74 0.04 14.78
C LYS A 49 28.32 -0.23 13.38
N ASP A 50 29.41 -0.97 13.29
CA ASP A 50 30.03 -1.32 12.00
C ASP A 50 29.04 -2.08 11.09
N ALA A 51 28.28 -3.04 11.64
CA ALA A 51 27.28 -3.77 10.86
C ALA A 51 26.10 -2.88 10.44
N GLN A 52 25.77 -1.85 11.23
CA GLN A 52 24.79 -0.84 10.85
C GLN A 52 25.31 0.02 9.69
N GLU A 53 26.55 0.49 9.76
CA GLU A 53 27.21 1.30 8.72
C GLU A 53 27.32 0.52 7.41
N ASP A 54 27.74 -0.75 7.46
CA ASP A 54 27.80 -1.64 6.29
C ASP A 54 26.44 -1.78 5.60
N ARG A 55 25.35 -1.90 6.38
CA ARG A 55 23.99 -1.97 5.83
C ARG A 55 23.56 -0.66 5.20
N ILE A 56 23.88 0.48 5.81
CA ILE A 56 23.55 1.80 5.27
C ILE A 56 24.26 2.00 3.94
N GLN A 57 25.56 1.71 3.87
CA GLN A 57 26.34 1.81 2.65
C GLN A 57 25.81 0.87 1.56
N PHE A 58 25.53 -0.38 1.93
CA PHE A 58 24.93 -1.35 1.01
C PHE A 58 23.60 -0.87 0.42
N LEU A 59 22.70 -0.30 1.23
CA LEU A 59 21.44 0.25 0.74
C LEU A 59 21.68 1.46 -0.18
N LYS A 60 22.63 2.33 0.16
CA LYS A 60 23.02 3.46 -0.69
C LYS A 60 23.53 2.99 -2.05
N ASP A 61 24.39 1.97 -2.06
CA ASP A 61 24.93 1.39 -3.30
C ASP A 61 23.84 0.72 -4.15
N LYS A 62 22.86 0.06 -3.51
CA LYS A 62 21.77 -0.63 -4.22
C LYS A 62 20.67 0.28 -4.71
N THR A 63 20.37 1.36 -4.00
CA THR A 63 19.19 2.21 -4.27
C THR A 63 19.54 3.59 -4.81
N GLY A 64 20.79 4.04 -4.63
CA GLY A 64 21.21 5.42 -4.91
C GLY A 64 20.52 6.45 -4.00
N LYS A 65 19.92 6.03 -2.88
CA LYS A 65 19.19 6.90 -1.95
C LYS A 65 19.93 7.06 -0.63
N ASP A 66 19.99 8.31 -0.18
CA ASP A 66 20.38 8.66 1.19
C ASP A 66 19.17 8.64 2.13
N MET A 67 19.42 8.48 3.43
CA MET A 67 18.37 8.34 4.45
C MET A 67 18.66 9.22 5.68
N PRO A 68 19.00 10.51 5.51
CA PRO A 68 19.62 11.32 6.55
C PRO A 68 18.77 11.47 7.82
N TYR A 69 17.44 11.50 7.68
CA TYR A 69 16.54 11.54 8.84
C TYR A 69 16.46 10.22 9.60
N LEU A 70 16.50 9.08 8.89
CA LEU A 70 16.40 7.75 9.51
C LEU A 70 17.67 7.41 10.30
N ILE A 71 18.84 7.75 9.75
CA ILE A 71 20.14 7.47 10.38
C ILE A 71 20.56 8.55 11.39
N GLY A 72 19.71 9.57 11.61
CA GLY A 72 19.93 10.61 12.61
C GLY A 72 20.91 11.72 12.21
N GLU A 73 21.35 11.79 10.96
CA GLU A 73 22.15 12.90 10.43
C GLU A 73 21.34 14.21 10.33
N LYS A 74 20.04 14.09 10.11
CA LYS A 74 19.09 15.22 10.11
C LYS A 74 17.95 14.98 11.09
N ILE A 75 17.44 16.06 11.64
CA ILE A 75 16.25 16.09 12.50
C ILE A 75 15.22 17.04 11.90
N PHE A 76 13.93 16.83 12.23
CA PHE A 76 12.88 17.79 11.89
C PHE A 76 12.96 18.98 12.86
N ASN A 77 13.50 20.08 12.37
CA ASN A 77 13.70 21.33 13.12
C ASN A 77 12.66 22.42 12.80
N GLU A 78 11.82 22.21 11.77
CA GLU A 78 10.79 23.14 11.32
C GLU A 78 9.40 22.52 11.57
N PRO A 79 8.72 22.83 12.69
CA PRO A 79 7.41 22.28 13.02
C PRO A 79 6.35 22.51 11.93
N GLU A 80 6.45 23.60 11.18
CA GLU A 80 5.54 23.96 10.09
C GLU A 80 5.58 22.93 8.96
N SER A 81 6.69 22.22 8.76
CA SER A 81 6.80 21.12 7.78
C SER A 81 5.86 19.95 8.08
N LEU A 82 5.38 19.84 9.32
CA LEU A 82 4.48 18.78 9.78
C LEU A 82 3.01 19.17 9.66
N ARG A 83 2.70 20.36 9.10
CA ARG A 83 1.33 20.82 8.90
C ARG A 83 0.50 19.76 8.15
N GLY A 84 -0.64 19.39 8.74
CA GLY A 84 -1.55 18.37 8.20
C GLY A 84 -1.21 16.94 8.59
N ASN A 85 -0.12 16.71 9.34
CA ASN A 85 0.26 15.39 9.86
C ASN A 85 0.02 15.26 11.37
N ILE A 86 0.07 16.36 12.14
CA ILE A 86 -0.08 16.35 13.60
C ILE A 86 -0.57 17.71 14.14
N GLU A 87 -1.36 17.69 15.20
CA GLU A 87 -1.76 18.87 15.99
C GLU A 87 -1.07 18.86 17.36
N GLN A 88 -0.85 20.05 17.95
CA GLN A 88 -0.22 20.20 19.28
C GLN A 88 1.14 19.47 19.38
N TYR A 89 1.99 19.70 18.38
CA TYR A 89 3.29 19.03 18.25
C TYR A 89 4.25 19.37 19.40
N ILE A 90 4.81 18.33 20.04
CA ILE A 90 5.79 18.45 21.14
C ILE A 90 7.12 17.73 20.87
N GLY A 91 7.23 17.00 19.75
CA GLY A 91 8.42 16.22 19.41
C GLY A 91 8.10 14.93 18.65
N MET A 92 9.14 14.11 18.45
CA MET A 92 9.07 12.84 17.70
C MET A 92 9.34 11.64 18.60
N THR A 93 8.73 10.50 18.27
CA THR A 93 9.08 9.20 18.84
C THR A 93 10.01 8.44 17.89
N GLN A 94 11.12 7.90 18.41
CA GLN A 94 12.03 7.07 17.64
C GLN A 94 11.59 5.60 17.67
N ILE A 95 11.51 4.97 16.50
CA ILE A 95 11.17 3.55 16.34
C ILE A 95 12.32 2.84 15.61
N PRO A 96 12.90 1.76 16.17
CA PRO A 96 13.96 1.02 15.48
C PRO A 96 13.50 0.53 14.12
N THR A 97 14.35 0.66 13.09
CA THR A 97 14.03 0.23 11.73
C THR A 97 15.07 -0.76 11.24
N GLY A 98 14.62 -1.98 10.93
CA GLY A 98 15.43 -2.99 10.26
C GLY A 98 15.14 -3.06 8.77
N ILE A 99 15.90 -3.88 8.05
CA ILE A 99 15.67 -4.16 6.63
C ILE A 99 15.52 -5.65 6.38
N ILE A 100 14.69 -6.00 5.41
CA ILE A 100 14.58 -7.36 4.87
C ILE A 100 14.91 -7.36 3.38
N GLY A 101 15.32 -8.51 2.85
CA GLY A 101 15.36 -8.76 1.42
C GLY A 101 16.68 -9.31 0.87
N PRO A 102 16.83 -9.31 -0.47
CA PRO A 102 15.85 -8.75 -1.41
C PRO A 102 14.56 -9.57 -1.46
N LEU A 103 13.42 -8.87 -1.46
CA LEU A 103 12.13 -9.42 -1.81
C LEU A 103 12.01 -9.35 -3.34
N HIS A 104 12.07 -10.49 -4.01
CA HIS A 104 11.99 -10.57 -5.47
C HIS A 104 10.54 -10.60 -5.92
N ILE A 105 10.09 -9.56 -6.63
CA ILE A 105 8.70 -9.39 -7.04
C ILE A 105 8.59 -9.45 -8.56
N HIS A 106 7.61 -10.23 -9.03
CA HIS A 106 7.08 -10.27 -10.39
C HIS A 106 5.66 -9.73 -10.35
N GLY A 107 5.50 -8.40 -10.41
CA GLY A 107 4.22 -7.76 -10.18
C GLY A 107 3.78 -6.82 -11.28
N THR A 108 2.47 -6.53 -11.31
CA THR A 108 1.89 -5.63 -12.31
C THR A 108 2.42 -4.19 -12.24
N LEU A 109 2.90 -3.76 -11.07
CA LEU A 109 3.43 -2.41 -10.82
C LEU A 109 4.82 -2.40 -10.16
N ALA A 110 5.39 -3.57 -9.87
CA ALA A 110 6.68 -3.70 -9.19
C ALA A 110 7.41 -4.92 -9.75
N GLN A 111 8.62 -4.73 -10.24
CA GLN A 111 9.43 -5.81 -10.81
C GLN A 111 10.87 -5.72 -10.32
N GLY A 112 11.42 -6.82 -9.82
CA GLY A 112 12.82 -6.93 -9.40
C GLY A 112 13.01 -7.05 -7.88
N ASP A 113 14.21 -6.65 -7.43
CA ASP A 113 14.68 -6.83 -6.06
C ASP A 113 14.39 -5.62 -5.17
N PHE A 114 13.61 -5.82 -4.11
CA PHE A 114 13.27 -4.77 -3.15
C PHE A 114 13.87 -5.03 -1.76
N TYR A 115 14.51 -4.03 -1.18
CA TYR A 115 14.89 -4.03 0.23
C TYR A 115 13.84 -3.26 1.02
N VAL A 116 13.14 -3.95 1.92
CA VAL A 116 11.96 -3.39 2.58
C VAL A 116 12.32 -2.96 4.01
N PRO A 117 12.19 -1.66 4.35
CA PRO A 117 12.38 -1.19 5.72
C PRO A 117 11.18 -1.58 6.59
N LEU A 118 11.45 -2.08 7.79
CA LEU A 118 10.44 -2.46 8.79
C LEU A 118 10.73 -1.71 10.10
N ALA A 119 9.91 -0.73 10.44
CA ALA A 119 9.97 -0.02 11.72
C ALA A 119 9.21 -0.81 12.79
N THR A 120 9.91 -1.32 13.81
CA THR A 120 9.34 -2.19 14.85
C THR A 120 10.17 -2.19 16.14
N SER A 121 9.51 -2.40 17.28
CA SER A 121 10.14 -2.77 18.55
C SER A 121 10.04 -4.27 18.87
N GLU A 122 9.34 -5.05 18.03
CA GLU A 122 9.15 -6.48 18.23
C GLU A 122 10.41 -7.27 17.83
N GLY A 123 10.96 -8.01 18.80
CA GLY A 123 12.08 -8.90 18.57
C GLY A 123 11.76 -9.99 17.54
N ALA A 124 12.77 -10.42 16.77
CA ALA A 124 12.67 -11.45 15.74
C ALA A 124 11.75 -11.16 14.53
N LEU A 125 10.90 -10.13 14.53
CA LEU A 125 10.01 -9.80 13.40
C LEU A 125 10.80 -9.63 12.09
N VAL A 126 11.79 -8.74 12.09
CA VAL A 126 12.63 -8.46 10.91
C VAL A 126 13.38 -9.72 10.46
N ALA A 127 13.96 -10.47 11.40
CA ALA A 127 14.68 -11.71 11.07
C ALA A 127 13.74 -12.76 10.46
N SER A 128 12.52 -12.88 10.97
CA SER A 128 11.52 -13.83 10.47
C SER A 128 11.07 -13.48 9.05
N TYR A 129 10.73 -12.21 8.81
CA TYR A 129 10.38 -11.74 7.46
C TYR A 129 11.55 -11.88 6.48
N ASN A 130 12.79 -11.64 6.92
CA ASN A 130 13.96 -11.83 6.08
C ASN A 130 14.17 -13.31 5.68
N ARG A 131 13.90 -14.25 6.59
CA ARG A 131 13.90 -15.69 6.24
C ARG A 131 12.82 -16.03 5.21
N GLY A 132 11.63 -15.43 5.33
CA GLY A 132 10.55 -15.56 4.34
C GLY A 132 10.95 -15.03 2.97
N ALA A 133 11.50 -13.82 2.89
CA ALA A 133 11.99 -13.22 1.65
C ALA A 133 13.08 -14.07 0.99
N ARG A 134 13.98 -14.65 1.79
CA ARG A 134 14.99 -15.60 1.31
C ARG A 134 14.35 -16.86 0.73
N ALA A 135 13.38 -17.45 1.43
CA ALA A 135 12.72 -18.68 0.99
C ALA A 135 11.96 -18.47 -0.33
N THR A 136 11.18 -17.38 -0.43
CA THR A 136 10.43 -17.10 -1.67
C THR A 136 11.34 -16.80 -2.85
N ARG A 137 12.44 -16.07 -2.62
CA ARG A 137 13.45 -15.82 -3.66
C ARG A 137 14.05 -17.12 -4.20
N MET A 138 14.40 -18.07 -3.33
CA MET A 138 14.94 -19.37 -3.74
C MET A 138 13.95 -20.19 -4.58
N CYS A 139 12.67 -19.81 -4.61
CA CYS A 139 11.61 -20.41 -5.41
C CYS A 139 11.20 -19.54 -6.61
N GLY A 140 12.09 -18.66 -7.10
CA GLY A 140 11.83 -17.79 -8.25
C GLY A 140 11.15 -16.45 -7.93
N GLY A 141 10.76 -16.20 -6.67
CA GLY A 141 10.17 -14.93 -6.21
C GLY A 141 8.68 -14.98 -5.92
N ILE A 142 8.01 -13.84 -6.02
CA ILE A 142 6.58 -13.66 -5.67
C ILE A 142 5.84 -12.99 -6.82
N VAL A 143 4.73 -13.59 -7.25
CA VAL A 143 3.77 -12.94 -8.17
C VAL A 143 2.85 -12.01 -7.38
N SER A 144 2.71 -10.77 -7.83
CA SER A 144 1.81 -9.78 -7.20
C SER A 144 0.93 -9.08 -8.23
N ILE A 145 -0.39 -9.16 -8.06
CA ILE A 145 -1.37 -8.56 -8.97
C ILE A 145 -2.29 -7.64 -8.19
N CYS A 146 -2.34 -6.37 -8.58
CA CYS A 146 -3.34 -5.44 -8.05
C CYS A 146 -4.68 -5.64 -8.77
N LEU A 147 -5.68 -6.17 -8.07
CA LEU A 147 -6.98 -6.51 -8.65
C LEU A 147 -8.06 -5.44 -8.47
N THR A 148 -7.84 -4.46 -7.60
CA THR A 148 -8.73 -3.31 -7.37
C THR A 148 -7.98 -2.24 -6.60
N GLU A 149 -8.20 -0.98 -6.93
CA GLU A 149 -7.74 0.17 -6.13
C GLU A 149 -8.96 1.05 -5.82
N SER A 150 -9.29 1.19 -4.55
CA SER A 150 -10.36 2.08 -4.10
C SER A 150 -10.26 2.36 -2.61
N VAL A 151 -10.65 3.55 -2.20
CA VAL A 151 -10.91 3.90 -0.81
C VAL A 151 -12.42 3.96 -0.61
N GLN A 152 -12.90 3.47 0.53
CA GLN A 152 -14.33 3.52 0.89
C GLN A 152 -14.55 4.39 2.13
N ARG A 153 -15.73 5.00 2.19
CA ARG A 153 -16.23 5.71 3.37
C ARG A 153 -17.68 5.30 3.56
N ALA A 154 -18.03 4.86 4.77
CA ALA A 154 -19.35 4.31 5.04
C ALA A 154 -20.15 5.17 6.03
N PRO A 155 -20.83 6.26 5.59
CA PRO A 155 -21.71 7.01 6.48
C PRO A 155 -22.96 6.19 6.86
N VAL A 156 -23.42 6.40 8.09
CA VAL A 156 -24.60 5.72 8.64
C VAL A 156 -25.71 6.73 8.89
N PHE A 157 -26.92 6.42 8.40
CA PHE A 157 -28.12 7.20 8.58
C PHE A 157 -29.14 6.42 9.40
N LYS A 158 -29.68 7.03 10.45
CA LYS A 158 -30.73 6.46 11.29
C LYS A 158 -32.05 7.18 11.05
N PHE A 159 -33.08 6.41 10.74
CA PHE A 159 -34.43 6.94 10.48
C PHE A 159 -35.37 6.64 11.64
N LYS A 160 -36.46 7.41 11.79
CA LYS A 160 -37.43 7.12 12.88
C LYS A 160 -38.22 5.86 12.62
N SER A 161 -38.41 5.49 11.34
CA SER A 161 -39.15 4.30 10.91
C SER A 161 -38.63 3.78 9.57
N LEU A 162 -38.99 2.53 9.25
CA LEU A 162 -38.71 1.92 7.94
C LEU A 162 -39.36 2.70 6.79
N SER A 163 -40.48 3.39 7.03
CA SER A 163 -41.15 4.20 6.02
C SER A 163 -40.31 5.42 5.62
N GLU A 164 -39.64 6.06 6.58
CA GLU A 164 -38.75 7.19 6.30
C GLU A 164 -37.48 6.74 5.56
N GLU A 165 -36.92 5.60 5.96
CA GLU A 165 -35.79 5.01 5.26
C GLU A 165 -36.15 4.68 3.80
N GLY A 166 -37.33 4.08 3.56
CA GLY A 166 -37.81 3.80 2.20
C GLY A 166 -37.88 5.06 1.33
N LYS A 167 -38.30 6.21 1.89
CA LYS A 167 -38.29 7.49 1.17
C LYS A 167 -36.87 7.96 0.86
N PHE A 168 -35.94 7.80 1.81
CA PHE A 168 -34.54 8.12 1.59
C PHE A 168 -33.93 7.26 0.49
N LEU A 169 -34.23 5.96 0.46
CA LEU A 169 -33.74 5.04 -0.56
C LEU A 169 -34.27 5.39 -1.95
N ALA A 170 -35.58 5.64 -2.06
CA ALA A 170 -36.18 6.08 -3.31
C ALA A 170 -35.54 7.38 -3.82
N TRP A 171 -35.14 8.27 -2.91
CA TRP A 171 -34.44 9.49 -3.28
C TRP A 171 -32.98 9.25 -3.67
N ILE A 172 -32.20 8.50 -2.90
CA ILE A 172 -30.74 8.38 -3.03
C ILE A 172 -30.30 7.58 -4.27
N LEU A 173 -31.09 6.57 -4.67
CA LEU A 173 -30.75 5.67 -5.78
C LEU A 173 -30.57 6.41 -7.11
N ASP A 174 -31.29 7.53 -7.29
CA ASP A 174 -31.22 8.36 -8.50
C ASP A 174 -30.24 9.55 -8.37
N LYS A 175 -29.33 9.52 -7.39
CA LYS A 175 -28.42 10.66 -7.09
C LYS A 175 -26.95 10.40 -7.37
N MET A 176 -26.62 9.26 -7.98
CA MET A 176 -25.22 8.88 -8.26
C MET A 176 -24.46 9.97 -9.02
N GLU A 177 -25.03 10.51 -10.10
CA GLU A 177 -24.38 11.55 -10.92
C GLU A 177 -24.13 12.83 -10.13
N ILE A 178 -25.10 13.25 -9.30
CA ILE A 178 -24.98 14.43 -8.45
C ILE A 178 -23.86 14.22 -7.42
N PHE A 179 -23.77 13.05 -6.81
CA PHE A 179 -22.69 12.76 -5.86
C PHE A 179 -21.32 12.66 -6.54
N GLN A 180 -21.25 12.11 -7.75
CA GLN A 180 -20.02 12.13 -8.55
C GLN A 180 -19.55 13.56 -8.80
N GLU A 181 -20.46 14.46 -9.17
CA GLU A 181 -20.16 15.88 -9.36
C GLU A 181 -19.66 16.52 -8.06
N ILE A 182 -20.38 16.33 -6.95
CA ILE A 182 -20.00 16.88 -5.63
C ILE A 182 -18.60 16.39 -5.22
N VAL A 183 -18.32 15.09 -5.33
CA VAL A 183 -17.02 14.51 -4.97
C VAL A 183 -15.92 15.08 -5.84
N SER A 184 -16.14 15.22 -7.15
CA SER A 184 -15.14 15.74 -8.10
C SER A 184 -14.73 17.19 -7.82
N LYS A 185 -15.60 17.97 -7.17
CA LYS A 185 -15.30 19.35 -6.74
C LYS A 185 -14.34 19.42 -5.55
N THR A 186 -14.22 18.34 -4.77
CA THR A 186 -13.38 18.34 -3.55
C THR A 186 -11.91 18.09 -3.84
N SER A 187 -11.61 17.27 -4.86
CA SER A 187 -10.24 16.92 -5.24
C SER A 187 -10.21 16.39 -6.67
N ARG A 188 -9.18 16.75 -7.43
CA ARG A 188 -8.93 16.23 -8.79
C ARG A 188 -8.67 14.72 -8.82
N TYR A 189 -8.27 14.14 -7.69
CA TYR A 189 -8.01 12.71 -7.54
C TYR A 189 -9.23 11.92 -7.03
N ALA A 190 -10.22 12.60 -6.42
CA ALA A 190 -11.39 11.94 -5.86
C ALA A 190 -12.43 11.69 -6.96
N LYS A 191 -12.70 10.41 -7.25
CA LYS A 191 -13.73 9.98 -8.20
C LYS A 191 -14.63 8.95 -7.53
N LEU A 192 -15.92 9.26 -7.41
CA LEU A 192 -16.91 8.32 -6.87
C LEU A 192 -17.25 7.28 -7.93
N HIS A 193 -16.85 6.04 -7.70
CA HIS A 193 -17.04 4.95 -8.67
C HIS A 193 -18.28 4.10 -8.44
N ASP A 194 -18.72 4.00 -7.19
CA ASP A 194 -19.82 3.11 -6.80
C ASP A 194 -20.43 3.65 -5.51
N MET A 195 -21.68 3.28 -5.27
CA MET A 195 -22.39 3.58 -4.03
C MET A 195 -23.32 2.40 -3.75
N LYS A 196 -22.98 1.62 -2.73
CA LYS A 196 -23.76 0.48 -2.27
C LYS A 196 -24.59 0.87 -1.06
N ILE A 197 -25.66 0.14 -0.84
CA ILE A 197 -26.58 0.37 0.26
C ILE A 197 -26.69 -0.92 1.07
N ASN A 198 -26.46 -0.82 2.37
CA ASN A 198 -26.72 -1.88 3.33
C ASN A 198 -27.76 -1.38 4.35
N MET A 199 -28.86 -2.10 4.49
CA MET A 199 -29.97 -1.75 5.38
C MET A 199 -30.02 -2.69 6.58
N GLU A 200 -30.16 -2.13 7.78
CA GLU A 200 -30.24 -2.85 9.05
C GLU A 200 -31.33 -2.25 9.95
N GLY A 201 -32.53 -2.81 9.88
CA GLY A 201 -33.71 -2.22 10.52
C GLY A 201 -34.00 -0.86 9.91
N ASN A 202 -34.20 0.18 10.74
CA ASN A 202 -34.36 1.58 10.32
C ASN A 202 -33.02 2.34 10.19
N THR A 203 -31.98 1.65 9.74
CA THR A 203 -30.62 2.17 9.60
C THR A 203 -30.09 1.86 8.21
N CYS A 204 -29.57 2.87 7.52
CA CYS A 204 -28.98 2.72 6.20
C CYS A 204 -27.49 3.08 6.26
N VAL A 205 -26.64 2.17 5.81
CA VAL A 205 -25.21 2.38 5.60
C VAL A 205 -24.97 2.51 4.11
N LEU A 206 -24.45 3.66 3.66
CA LEU A 206 -23.96 3.81 2.30
C LEU A 206 -22.51 3.36 2.27
N ILE A 207 -22.10 2.54 1.30
CA ILE A 207 -20.73 1.95 1.21
C ILE A 207 -20.11 2.30 -0.14
#